data_AF-A0A3M1TFT2-F1
#
_entry.id   AF-A0A3M1TFT2-F1
#
_cell.length_a   1.000
_cell.length_b   1.000
_cell.length_c   1.000
_cell.angle_alpha   90.00
_cell.angle_beta   90.00
_cell.angle_gamma   90.00
#
_symmetry.space_group_name_H-M   'P 1'
#
loop_
_entity.id
_entity.type
_entity.pdbx_description
1 polymer ?
#
loop_
_entity_poly.entity_id
_entity_poly.type
_entity_poly.pdbx_seq_one_letter_code
_entity_poly.pdbx_strand_id
1 'polypeptide(L)'
;MRRWLIIGAMVLVAVPAAAQVKVASEPPPITHGEVAQLVLKVFATKPGPELAPAVALAKAKQLELVPAGWTAEAPLTEAELEELLHKLCPSARFQAAKPANTVTRPFVEAWFRRSSPCVEEYLARLSGHGTSDTLILDEGVDRAVSPSGFQK
;
A
#
# COMPACT_ATOMS: atom_id res chain seq x y z
N MET A 1 -77.44 -1.26 21.08
CA MET A 1 -76.87 -2.20 20.07
C MET A 1 -75.96 -1.39 19.13
N ARG A 2 -74.81 -1.96 18.72
CA ARG A 2 -73.74 -1.44 17.82
C ARG A 2 -72.88 -0.30 18.43
N ARG A 3 -71.71 -0.52 19.06
CA ARG A 3 -70.38 -1.01 18.58
C ARG A 3 -69.91 -0.35 17.29
N TRP A 4 -68.80 0.41 17.33
CA TRP A 4 -67.71 0.68 16.35
C TRP A 4 -66.90 1.87 16.96
N LEU A 5 -65.83 1.73 17.74
CA LEU A 5 -64.47 1.24 17.47
C LEU A 5 -63.77 2.05 16.36
N ILE A 6 -63.13 3.17 16.72
CA ILE A 6 -62.05 3.78 15.92
C ILE A 6 -60.90 4.16 16.86
N ILE A 7 -59.80 3.49 16.59
CA ILE A 7 -58.47 3.52 17.19
C ILE A 7 -57.88 4.93 17.11
N GLY A 8 -57.62 5.55 18.27
CA GLY A 8 -56.88 6.80 18.37
C GLY A 8 -55.39 6.53 18.24
N ALA A 9 -54.82 6.94 17.11
CA ALA A 9 -53.42 6.77 16.75
C ALA A 9 -52.48 7.42 17.77
N MET A 10 -51.65 6.59 18.39
CA MET A 10 -50.51 7.00 19.19
C MET A 10 -49.45 7.52 18.21
N VAL A 11 -49.34 8.83 18.05
CA VAL A 11 -48.26 9.46 17.28
C VAL A 11 -46.97 9.30 18.07
N LEU A 12 -46.28 8.20 17.82
CA LEU A 12 -44.90 8.01 18.22
C LEU A 12 -44.06 8.97 17.35
N VAL A 13 -43.67 10.11 17.93
CA VAL A 13 -42.64 10.97 17.35
C VAL A 13 -41.34 10.19 17.46
N ALA A 14 -41.05 9.39 16.44
CA ALA A 14 -39.72 8.85 16.20
C ALA A 14 -38.83 10.05 15.92
N VAL A 15 -38.08 10.50 16.93
CA VAL A 15 -36.94 11.37 16.72
C VAL A 15 -35.96 10.56 15.88
N PRO A 16 -35.68 10.92 14.61
CA PRO A 16 -34.55 10.33 13.95
C PRO A 16 -33.32 10.80 14.73
N ALA A 17 -32.68 9.88 15.43
CA ALA A 17 -31.32 10.06 15.89
C ALA A 17 -30.49 10.33 14.63
N ALA A 18 -30.24 11.61 14.36
CA ALA A 18 -29.28 12.05 13.39
C ALA A 18 -27.92 11.56 13.90
N ALA A 19 -27.59 10.31 13.58
CA ALA A 19 -26.23 9.84 13.56
C ALA A 19 -25.51 10.79 12.60
N GLN A 20 -24.85 11.80 13.16
CA GLN A 20 -23.89 12.58 12.43
C GLN A 20 -22.81 11.59 12.00
N VAL A 21 -22.97 11.05 10.79
CA VAL A 21 -21.92 10.34 10.09
C VAL A 21 -20.83 11.38 9.95
N LYS A 22 -19.88 11.36 10.89
CA LYS A 22 -18.66 12.13 10.84
C LYS A 22 -17.98 11.62 9.57
N VAL A 23 -18.17 12.32 8.46
CA VAL A 23 -17.50 12.04 7.18
C VAL A 23 -16.03 11.98 7.55
N ALA A 24 -15.47 10.78 7.52
CA ALA A 24 -14.08 10.57 7.88
C ALA A 24 -13.28 11.48 6.98
N SER A 25 -12.58 12.46 7.58
CA SER A 25 -11.67 13.33 6.85
C SER A 25 -10.78 12.44 5.99
N GLU A 26 -10.66 12.77 4.71
CA GLU A 26 -9.75 12.05 3.83
C GLU A 26 -8.37 12.03 4.48
N PRO A 27 -7.67 10.87 4.49
CA PRO A 27 -6.35 10.78 5.09
C PRO A 27 -5.41 11.75 4.38
N PRO A 28 -4.54 12.46 5.13
CA PRO A 28 -3.65 13.42 4.53
C PRO A 28 -2.70 12.74 3.51
N PRO A 29 -2.23 13.49 2.51
CA PRO A 29 -1.15 13.03 1.63
C PRO A 29 0.06 12.57 2.43
N ILE A 30 0.70 11.49 2.00
CA ILE A 30 1.98 11.06 2.57
C ILE A 30 3.11 11.91 1.98
N THR A 31 4.08 12.29 2.79
CA THR A 31 5.24 13.04 2.32
C THR A 31 6.40 12.13 1.89
N HIS A 32 7.37 12.66 1.14
CA HIS A 32 8.57 11.90 0.79
C HIS A 32 9.35 11.41 2.02
N GLY A 33 9.39 12.19 3.10
CA GLY A 33 10.06 11.80 4.33
C GLY A 33 9.40 10.58 4.97
N GLU A 34 8.06 10.57 4.99
CA GLU A 34 7.28 9.44 5.50
C GLU A 34 7.41 8.20 4.61
N VAL A 35 7.43 8.37 3.28
CA VAL A 35 7.69 7.28 2.33
C VAL A 35 9.09 6.69 2.57
N ALA A 36 10.10 7.53 2.79
CA ALA A 36 11.45 7.06 3.09
C ALA A 36 11.51 6.26 4.40
N GLN A 37 10.73 6.61 5.42
CA GLN A 37 10.60 5.79 6.63
C GLN A 37 10.06 4.40 6.29
N LEU A 38 8.99 4.33 5.47
CA LEU A 38 8.38 3.07 5.06
C LEU A 38 9.36 2.22 4.25
N VAL A 39 10.05 2.80 3.28
CA VAL A 39 11.09 2.10 2.50
C VAL A 39 12.16 1.55 3.43
N LEU A 40 12.75 2.37 4.30
CA LEU A 40 13.77 1.89 5.24
C LEU A 40 13.26 0.80 6.17
N LYS A 41 11.98 0.86 6.57
CA LYS A 41 11.35 -0.17 7.41
C LYS A 41 11.21 -1.50 6.69
N VAL A 42 10.82 -1.49 5.41
CA VAL A 42 10.75 -2.72 4.60
C VAL A 42 12.15 -3.30 4.38
N PHE A 43 13.16 -2.44 4.23
CA PHE A 43 14.54 -2.84 4.03
C PHE A 43 15.30 -3.22 5.31
N ALA A 44 14.72 -2.94 6.48
CA ALA A 44 15.34 -3.26 7.76
C ALA A 44 15.10 -4.73 8.12
N THR A 45 16.19 -5.50 8.24
CA THR A 45 16.15 -6.92 8.69
C THR A 45 15.76 -7.07 10.16
N LYS A 46 15.89 -6.01 10.96
CA LYS A 46 15.49 -5.97 12.37
C LYS A 46 14.74 -4.68 12.66
N PRO A 47 13.69 -4.72 13.51
CA PRO A 47 13.02 -3.51 13.95
C PRO A 47 14.02 -2.62 14.71
N GLY A 48 14.27 -1.42 14.16
CA GLY A 48 15.06 -0.37 14.78
C GLY A 48 14.17 0.77 15.28
N PRO A 49 14.74 1.80 15.94
CA PRO A 49 14.00 3.00 16.30
C PRO A 49 13.48 3.68 15.02
N GLU A 50 12.25 4.16 15.08
CA GLU A 50 11.67 4.93 13.98
C GLU A 50 12.41 6.26 13.83
N LEU A 51 13.00 6.48 12.65
CA LEU A 51 13.76 7.70 12.36
C LEU A 51 12.78 8.82 12.03
N ALA A 52 13.08 10.06 12.42
CA ALA A 52 12.31 11.23 11.97
C ALA A 52 12.30 11.33 10.43
N PRO A 53 11.20 11.80 9.78
CA PRO A 53 11.04 11.80 8.33
C PRO A 53 12.22 12.39 7.53
N ALA A 54 12.77 13.52 7.98
CA ALA A 54 13.92 14.16 7.33
C ALA A 54 15.20 13.30 7.43
N VAL A 55 15.42 12.65 8.57
CA VAL A 55 16.57 11.76 8.80
C VAL A 55 16.43 10.47 7.99
N ALA A 56 15.21 9.92 7.94
CA ALA A 56 14.88 8.77 7.12
C ALA A 56 15.14 9.07 5.63
N LEU A 57 14.71 10.22 5.13
CA LEU A 57 14.96 10.63 3.76
C LEU A 57 16.45 10.77 3.45
N ALA A 58 17.22 11.42 4.32
CA ALA A 58 18.67 11.55 4.15
C ALA A 58 19.36 10.18 4.06
N LYS A 59 18.99 9.24 4.94
CA LYS A 59 19.52 7.88 4.94
C LYS A 59 19.08 7.08 3.70
N ALA A 60 17.81 7.18 3.31
CA ALA A 60 17.31 6.49 2.12
C ALA A 60 18.00 6.98 0.83
N LYS A 61 18.33 8.27 0.74
CA LYS A 61 19.13 8.83 -0.36
C LYS A 61 20.56 8.32 -0.37
N GLN A 62 21.21 8.23 0.80
CA GLN A 62 22.56 7.66 0.92
C GLN A 62 22.64 6.21 0.46
N LEU A 63 21.55 5.46 0.67
CA LEU A 63 21.41 4.07 0.21
C LEU A 63 20.85 3.97 -1.21
N GLU A 64 20.67 5.11 -1.89
CA GLU A 64 20.09 5.20 -3.24
C GLU A 64 18.72 4.52 -3.38
N LEU A 65 17.96 4.37 -2.30
CA LEU A 65 16.64 3.72 -2.32
C LEU A 65 15.53 4.64 -2.83
N VAL A 66 15.75 5.95 -2.78
CA VAL A 66 14.80 6.98 -3.20
C VAL A 66 15.49 8.02 -4.09
N PRO A 67 14.75 8.79 -4.91
CA PRO A 67 15.33 9.85 -5.73
C PRO A 67 16.07 10.93 -4.93
N ALA A 68 17.20 11.41 -5.49
CA ALA A 68 18.02 12.43 -4.84
C ALA A 68 17.33 13.80 -4.72
N GLY A 69 16.38 14.10 -5.62
CA GLY A 69 15.65 15.38 -5.67
C GLY A 69 14.54 15.54 -4.62
N TRP A 70 14.14 14.47 -3.93
CA TRP A 70 13.02 14.52 -2.98
C TRP A 70 13.29 15.43 -1.77
N THR A 71 12.25 16.08 -1.26
CA THR A 71 12.30 16.90 -0.04
C THR A 71 11.32 16.36 0.99
N ALA A 72 11.68 16.38 2.28
CA ALA A 72 10.96 15.63 3.32
C ALA A 72 9.48 16.00 3.47
N GLU A 73 9.14 17.28 3.27
CA GLU A 73 7.80 17.82 3.48
C GLU A 73 6.93 17.81 2.21
N ALA A 74 7.53 17.56 1.04
CA ALA A 74 6.76 17.55 -0.20
C ALA A 74 5.85 16.29 -0.26
N PRO A 75 4.59 16.45 -0.68
CA PRO A 75 3.67 15.33 -0.82
C PRO A 75 4.11 14.43 -1.97
N LEU A 76 3.98 13.12 -1.79
CA LEU A 76 4.26 12.15 -2.82
C LEU A 76 3.13 12.13 -3.86
N THR A 77 3.48 12.17 -5.14
CA THR A 77 2.55 12.01 -6.25
C THR A 77 2.43 10.57 -6.76
N GLU A 78 1.36 10.25 -7.50
CA GLU A 78 1.22 8.95 -8.16
C GLU A 78 2.37 8.68 -9.15
N ALA A 79 2.84 9.69 -9.88
CA ALA A 79 3.98 9.56 -10.79
C ALA A 79 5.29 9.24 -10.06
N GLU A 80 5.58 9.95 -8.97
CA GLU A 80 6.77 9.70 -8.16
C GLU A 80 6.71 8.34 -7.47
N LEU A 81 5.52 7.90 -7.07
CA LEU A 81 5.32 6.54 -6.58
C LEU A 81 5.62 5.54 -7.70
N GLU A 82 5.07 5.70 -8.90
CA GLU A 82 5.36 4.80 -10.02
C GLU A 82 6.86 4.67 -10.31
N GLU A 83 7.58 5.79 -10.37
CA GLU A 83 9.03 5.79 -10.55
C GLU A 83 9.76 5.04 -9.44
N LEU A 84 9.41 5.34 -8.17
CA LEU A 84 9.98 4.65 -7.01
C LEU A 84 9.72 3.14 -7.09
N LEU A 85 8.49 2.75 -7.41
CA LEU A 85 8.10 1.35 -7.47
C LEU A 85 8.78 0.61 -8.62
N HIS A 86 8.93 1.25 -9.78
CA HIS A 86 9.66 0.67 -10.90
C HIS A 86 11.14 0.45 -10.56
N LYS A 87 11.75 1.38 -9.81
CA LYS A 87 13.13 1.24 -9.33
C LYS A 87 13.30 0.09 -8.35
N LEU A 88 12.43 0.01 -7.35
CA LEU A 88 12.51 -1.00 -6.28
C LEU A 88 11.97 -2.37 -6.72
N CYS A 89 11.05 -2.38 -7.67
CA CYS A 89 10.36 -3.56 -8.16
C CYS A 89 10.03 -3.42 -9.65
N PRO A 90 10.99 -3.67 -10.56
CA PRO A 90 10.76 -3.51 -12.00
C PRO A 90 9.62 -4.37 -12.57
N SER A 91 9.26 -5.46 -11.89
CA SER A 91 8.14 -6.34 -12.25
C SER A 91 6.78 -5.83 -11.76
N ALA A 92 6.74 -4.80 -10.92
CA ALA A 92 5.49 -4.20 -10.47
C ALA A 92 4.75 -3.52 -11.63
N ARG A 93 3.47 -3.87 -11.76
CA ARG A 93 2.55 -3.26 -12.75
C ARG A 93 1.73 -2.12 -12.14
N PHE A 94 2.37 -1.21 -11.41
CA PHE A 94 1.72 0.03 -11.01
C PHE A 94 1.92 1.05 -12.12
N GLN A 95 0.83 1.66 -12.57
CA GLN A 95 0.84 2.73 -13.56
C GLN A 95 -0.04 3.86 -13.02
N ALA A 96 0.51 5.08 -12.95
CA ALA A 96 -0.21 6.24 -12.45
C ALA A 96 -1.38 6.57 -13.38
N ALA A 97 -2.60 6.49 -12.86
CA ALA A 97 -3.79 6.89 -13.62
C ALA A 97 -3.91 8.42 -13.64
N LYS A 98 -3.48 9.08 -12.56
CA LYS A 98 -3.48 10.53 -12.41
C LYS A 98 -2.11 10.99 -11.87
N PRO A 99 -1.12 11.20 -12.76
CA PRO A 99 0.27 11.47 -12.38
C PRO A 99 0.47 12.57 -11.32
N ALA A 100 -0.34 13.64 -11.38
CA ALA A 100 -0.24 14.78 -10.47
C ALA A 100 -1.01 14.61 -9.14
N ASN A 101 -1.78 13.52 -8.98
CA ASN A 101 -2.50 13.27 -7.74
C ASN A 101 -1.52 12.90 -6.62
N THR A 102 -1.82 13.36 -5.42
CA THR A 102 -1.10 12.93 -4.24
C THR A 102 -1.58 11.57 -3.76
N VAL A 103 -0.68 10.78 -3.19
CA VAL A 103 -0.99 9.48 -2.60
C VAL A 103 -1.05 9.58 -1.08
N THR A 104 -1.72 8.61 -0.45
CA THR A 104 -1.93 8.59 1.00
C THR A 104 -1.14 7.47 1.65
N ARG A 105 -0.81 7.63 2.93
CA ARG A 105 -0.01 6.64 3.67
C ARG A 105 -0.62 5.23 3.66
N PRO A 106 -1.93 5.04 3.92
CA PRO A 106 -2.53 3.70 3.91
C PRO A 106 -2.39 3.00 2.56
N PHE A 107 -2.46 3.75 1.46
CA PHE A 107 -2.28 3.20 0.12
C PHE A 107 -0.85 2.71 -0.10
N VAL A 108 0.14 3.54 0.25
CA VAL A 108 1.57 3.20 0.11
C VAL A 108 1.94 2.01 0.99
N GLU A 109 1.46 1.95 2.24
CA GLU A 109 1.68 0.82 3.14
C GLU A 109 1.05 -0.48 2.62
N ALA A 110 -0.17 -0.41 2.08
CA ALA A 110 -0.83 -1.57 1.48
C ALA A 110 -0.06 -2.09 0.26
N TRP A 111 0.51 -1.18 -0.55
CA TRP A 111 1.34 -1.56 -1.68
C TRP A 111 2.62 -2.28 -1.22
N PHE A 112 3.38 -1.70 -0.28
CA PHE A 112 4.60 -2.33 0.22
C PHE A 112 4.35 -3.69 0.86
N ARG A 113 3.22 -3.86 1.57
CA ARG A 113 2.83 -5.16 2.11
C ARG A 113 2.59 -6.21 1.01
N ARG A 114 1.94 -5.83 -0.09
CA ARG A 114 1.68 -6.74 -1.22
C ARG A 114 2.94 -7.04 -2.01
N SER A 115 3.86 -6.09 -2.09
CA SER A 115 5.08 -6.18 -2.90
C SER A 115 6.30 -6.67 -2.12
N SER A 116 6.13 -7.17 -0.89
CA SER A 116 7.22 -7.71 -0.06
C SER A 116 8.14 -8.70 -0.81
N PRO A 117 7.62 -9.67 -1.60
CA PRO A 117 8.49 -10.61 -2.32
C PRO A 117 9.44 -9.91 -3.31
N CYS A 118 8.96 -8.84 -3.94
CA CYS A 118 9.75 -8.10 -4.92
C CYS A 118 10.83 -7.24 -4.25
N VAL A 119 10.54 -6.68 -3.07
CA VAL A 119 11.52 -5.93 -2.29
C VAL A 119 12.62 -6.84 -1.77
N GLU A 120 12.28 -8.05 -1.36
CA GLU A 120 13.25 -9.09 -0.99
C GLU A 120 14.15 -9.47 -2.19
N GLU A 121 13.59 -9.60 -3.39
CA GLU A 121 14.36 -9.85 -4.61
C GLU A 121 15.33 -8.70 -4.93
N TYR A 122 14.89 -7.45 -4.77
CA TYR A 122 15.73 -6.27 -4.94
C TYR A 122 16.90 -6.24 -3.96
N LEU A 123 16.66 -6.58 -2.68
CA LEU A 123 17.70 -6.72 -1.66
C LEU A 123 18.72 -7.82 -2.00
N ALA A 124 18.26 -8.96 -2.52
CA ALA A 124 19.14 -10.03 -2.99
C ALA A 124 20.06 -9.51 -4.10
N ARG A 125 19.51 -8.84 -5.12
CA ARG A 125 20.27 -8.25 -6.23
C ARG A 125 21.33 -7.25 -5.74
N LEU A 126 20.97 -6.34 -4.84
CA LEU A 126 21.90 -5.37 -4.25
C LEU A 126 23.06 -6.04 -3.50
N SER A 127 22.82 -7.21 -2.90
CA SER A 127 23.82 -7.96 -2.14
C SER A 127 24.72 -8.84 -3.03
N GLY A 128 24.60 -8.75 -4.36
CA GLY A 128 25.34 -9.59 -5.29
C GLY A 128 24.83 -11.04 -5.37
N HIS A 129 23.72 -11.34 -4.70
CA HIS A 129 22.96 -12.56 -4.93
C HIS A 129 22.07 -12.29 -6.16
N GLY A 130 22.56 -12.66 -7.35
CA GLY A 130 21.77 -12.60 -8.58
C GLY A 130 20.38 -13.21 -8.39
N THR A 131 19.41 -12.80 -9.23
CA THR A 131 18.00 -13.24 -9.22
C THR A 131 17.86 -14.64 -8.65
N SER A 132 17.46 -14.73 -7.39
CA SER A 132 17.53 -15.98 -6.64
C SER A 132 16.78 -17.07 -7.38
N ASP A 133 17.46 -18.20 -7.64
CA ASP A 133 16.93 -19.43 -8.24
C ASP A 133 15.69 -19.99 -7.52
N THR A 134 15.32 -19.44 -6.35
CA THR A 134 14.05 -19.72 -5.69
C THR A 134 12.81 -19.27 -6.48
N LEU A 135 12.94 -18.34 -7.45
CA LEU A 135 11.82 -17.96 -8.34
C LEU A 135 11.70 -18.85 -9.58
N ILE A 136 12.78 -19.53 -9.99
CA ILE A 136 12.77 -20.47 -11.12
C ILE A 136 12.02 -21.76 -10.75
N LEU A 137 11.98 -22.12 -9.45
CA LEU A 137 11.21 -23.27 -9.00
C LEU A 137 9.69 -23.02 -9.00
N ASP A 138 9.22 -21.77 -8.86
CA ASP A 138 7.78 -21.46 -8.90
C ASP A 138 7.25 -21.28 -10.34
N GLU A 139 8.04 -20.70 -11.26
CA GLU A 139 7.66 -20.65 -12.69
C GLU A 139 7.65 -22.05 -13.37
N GLY A 140 8.36 -23.02 -12.78
CA GLY A 140 8.40 -24.41 -13.25
C GLY A 140 7.28 -25.31 -12.72
N VAL A 141 6.61 -24.94 -11.61
CA VAL A 141 5.55 -25.76 -11.00
C VAL A 141 4.17 -25.48 -11.63
N ASP A 142 3.91 -24.25 -12.08
CA ASP A 142 2.64 -23.93 -12.77
C ASP A 142 2.58 -24.39 -14.24
N ARG A 143 3.71 -24.76 -14.84
CA ARG A 143 3.75 -25.27 -16.24
C ARG A 143 3.69 -26.79 -16.39
N ALA A 144 3.58 -27.55 -15.29
CA ALA A 144 3.62 -29.02 -15.33
C ALA A 144 2.43 -29.72 -14.66
N VAL A 145 1.27 -29.08 -14.52
CA VAL A 145 0.02 -29.80 -14.18
C VAL A 145 -1.12 -29.38 -15.11
N SER A 146 -1.10 -29.90 -16.34
CA SER A 146 -2.35 -30.10 -17.09
C SER A 146 -3.11 -31.25 -16.41
N PRO A 147 -4.36 -31.08 -15.95
CA PRO A 147 -5.13 -32.14 -15.27
C PRO A 147 -5.68 -33.22 -16.23
N SER A 148 -4.95 -33.54 -17.31
CA SER A 148 -5.32 -34.55 -18.30
C SER A 148 -4.28 -35.68 -18.33
N GLY A 149 -4.21 -36.45 -17.25
CA GLY A 149 -3.29 -37.60 -17.16
C GLY A 149 -3.65 -38.64 -16.10
N PHE A 150 -4.78 -38.49 -15.41
CA PHE A 150 -5.30 -39.53 -14.51
C PHE A 150 -6.44 -40.27 -15.19
N GLN A 151 -6.15 -41.19 -16.12
CA GLN A 151 -6.86 -42.47 -16.24
C GLN A 151 -5.90 -43.53 -16.80
N LYS A 152 -6.01 -44.72 -16.19
CA LYS A 152 -5.25 -45.95 -16.44
C LYS A 152 -5.54 -46.55 -17.81
#